data_AF-A0A9D6X6S3-F1
#
_entry.id   AF-A0A9D6X6S3-F1
#
_cell.length_a   1.000
_cell.length_b   1.000
_cell.length_c   1.000
_cell.angle_alpha   90.00
_cell.angle_beta   90.00
_cell.angle_gamma   90.00
#
_symmetry.space_group_name_H-M   'P 1'
#
loop_
_entity.id
_entity.type
_entity.pdbx_description
1 polymer ?
#
loop_
_entity_poly.entity_id
_entity_poly.type
_entity_poly.pdbx_seq_one_letter_code
_entity_poly.pdbx_strand_id
1 'polypeptide(L)'
;MPDPKTAADREALLLRAAEEVLLPLARLCVAQGLHFAKAEELFKRAYVRAARERRQAAGDGAVRDVSQVATATGLSRRDVARIGGELAPRALQRMTPATQLLTRWLADRSLRHRNGHVRKLPRQGPAPSFESMAQAVTRHVHPRSLLDEMLRLKLVKLTDEGASVVPLPVRVVPEADEARLYGFLAANVGDHLAAAVSNVLHRDRRHLEQAIFSNTISGASVPAAQALVAAQWTHLLAALVPALEGLIEQDDAAGRTPDHRLRVGLYAYHEPLPATPSAAMEPSNADDPKP
;
A
#
# COMPACT_ATOMS: atom_id res chain seq x y z
N MET A 1 -8.77 -31.93 -19.20
CA MET A 1 -7.59 -31.03 -19.22
C MET A 1 -8.00 -29.76 -19.95
N PRO A 2 -7.52 -28.57 -19.55
CA PRO A 2 -7.72 -27.36 -20.35
C PRO A 2 -7.06 -27.53 -21.73
N ASP A 3 -7.64 -26.91 -22.76
CA ASP A 3 -7.10 -26.90 -24.13
C ASP A 3 -5.67 -26.32 -24.11
N PRO A 4 -4.67 -26.98 -24.74
CA PRO A 4 -3.28 -26.51 -24.76
C PRO A 4 -3.13 -25.08 -25.30
N LYS A 5 -4.01 -24.63 -26.21
CA LYS A 5 -4.02 -23.23 -26.66
C LYS A 5 -4.42 -22.27 -25.54
N THR A 6 -5.45 -22.62 -24.76
CA THR A 6 -5.88 -21.86 -23.58
C THR A 6 -4.83 -21.84 -22.46
N ALA A 7 -4.00 -22.89 -22.34
CA ALA A 7 -2.91 -22.94 -21.39
C ALA A 7 -1.74 -22.00 -21.79
N ALA A 8 -1.35 -22.00 -23.07
CA ALA A 8 -0.33 -21.09 -23.61
C ALA A 8 -0.77 -19.62 -23.52
N ASP A 9 -2.05 -19.33 -23.81
CA ASP A 9 -2.61 -17.99 -23.66
C ASP A 9 -2.59 -17.54 -22.18
N ARG A 10 -2.88 -18.45 -21.25
CA ARG A 10 -2.82 -18.16 -19.80
C ARG A 10 -1.40 -17.91 -19.32
N GLU A 11 -0.44 -18.67 -19.80
CA GLU A 11 0.99 -18.48 -19.49
C GLU A 11 1.47 -17.11 -19.97
N ALA A 12 1.16 -16.75 -21.22
CA ALA A 12 1.51 -15.44 -21.77
C ALA A 12 0.88 -14.28 -20.97
N LEU A 13 -0.39 -14.41 -20.57
CA LEU A 13 -1.06 -13.43 -19.71
C LEU A 13 -0.40 -13.31 -18.33
N LEU A 14 0.00 -14.43 -17.73
CA LEU A 14 0.68 -14.45 -16.44
C LEU A 14 2.08 -13.82 -16.54
N LEU A 15 2.84 -14.12 -17.60
CA LEU A 15 4.16 -13.53 -17.84
C LEU A 15 4.06 -12.00 -17.95
N ARG A 16 3.10 -11.51 -18.74
CA ARG A 16 2.87 -10.06 -18.89
C ARG A 16 2.49 -9.41 -17.55
N ALA A 17 1.56 -10.00 -16.80
CA ALA A 17 1.16 -9.47 -15.50
C ALA A 17 2.32 -9.50 -14.48
N ALA A 18 3.14 -10.54 -14.50
CA ALA A 18 4.31 -10.64 -13.63
C ALA A 18 5.35 -9.58 -13.99
N GLU A 19 5.59 -9.32 -15.27
CA GLU A 19 6.51 -8.28 -15.72
C GLU A 19 6.11 -6.88 -15.20
N GLU A 20 4.84 -6.52 -15.33
CA GLU A 20 4.29 -5.24 -14.83
C GLU A 20 4.47 -5.05 -13.32
N VAL A 21 4.42 -6.13 -12.54
CA VAL A 21 4.62 -6.09 -11.08
C VAL A 21 6.11 -6.14 -10.70
N LEU A 22 6.91 -6.92 -11.43
CA LEU A 22 8.33 -7.13 -11.12
C LEU A 22 9.19 -5.92 -11.51
N LEU A 23 8.86 -5.21 -12.59
CA LEU A 23 9.69 -4.10 -13.07
C LEU A 23 9.79 -2.94 -12.05
N PRO A 24 8.71 -2.44 -11.43
CA PRO A 24 8.83 -1.43 -10.37
C PRO A 24 9.65 -1.90 -9.16
N LEU A 25 9.52 -3.17 -8.78
CA LEU A 25 10.31 -3.76 -7.70
C LEU A 25 11.79 -3.84 -8.07
N ALA A 26 12.11 -4.29 -9.28
CA ALA A 26 13.47 -4.35 -9.79
C ALA A 26 14.11 -2.96 -9.87
N ARG A 27 13.36 -1.94 -10.32
CA ARG A 27 13.82 -0.54 -10.31
C ARG A 27 14.20 -0.09 -8.91
N LEU A 28 13.37 -0.37 -7.90
CA LEU A 28 13.70 -0.08 -6.51
C LEU A 28 14.96 -0.83 -6.05
N CYS A 29 15.05 -2.13 -6.30
CA CYS A 29 16.22 -2.94 -5.91
C CYS A 29 17.52 -2.39 -6.51
N VAL A 30 17.52 -2.05 -7.80
CA VAL A 30 18.69 -1.48 -8.49
C VAL A 30 19.03 -0.11 -7.91
N ALA A 31 18.03 0.78 -7.73
CA ALA A 31 18.24 2.11 -7.15
C ALA A 31 18.80 2.07 -5.72
N GLN A 32 18.51 1.00 -4.97
CA GLN A 32 18.94 0.80 -3.58
C GLN A 32 20.16 -0.12 -3.47
N GLY A 33 20.83 -0.46 -4.58
CA GLY A 33 22.05 -1.27 -4.58
C GLY A 33 21.87 -2.74 -4.19
N LEU A 34 20.64 -3.27 -4.24
CA LEU A 34 20.39 -4.68 -4.00
C LEU A 34 20.79 -5.50 -5.22
N HIS A 35 21.95 -6.15 -5.15
CA HIS A 35 22.43 -7.05 -6.20
C HIS A 35 21.43 -8.17 -6.52
N PHE A 36 21.32 -8.51 -7.82
CA PHE A 36 20.37 -9.50 -8.34
C PHE A 36 20.40 -10.84 -7.57
N ALA A 37 21.57 -11.36 -7.21
CA ALA A 37 21.69 -12.62 -6.47
C ALA A 37 20.92 -12.62 -5.13
N LYS A 38 20.83 -11.47 -4.44
CA LYS A 38 20.04 -11.36 -3.21
C LYS A 38 18.53 -11.35 -3.50
N ALA A 39 18.11 -10.65 -4.55
CA ALA A 39 16.72 -10.63 -4.99
C ALA A 39 16.27 -12.00 -5.51
N GLU A 40 17.11 -12.68 -6.28
CA GLU A 40 16.91 -14.04 -6.78
C GLU A 40 16.74 -15.03 -5.63
N GLU A 41 17.61 -14.99 -4.61
CA GLU A 41 17.52 -15.85 -3.43
C GLU A 41 16.21 -15.62 -2.64
N LEU A 42 15.75 -14.37 -2.53
CA LEU A 42 14.44 -14.05 -1.94
C LEU A 42 13.29 -14.63 -2.75
N PHE A 43 13.36 -14.54 -4.08
CA PHE A 43 12.32 -15.07 -4.96
C PHE A 43 12.29 -16.60 -4.95
N LYS A 44 13.46 -17.26 -4.92
CA LYS A 44 13.56 -18.72 -4.74
C LYS A 44 12.92 -19.16 -3.42
N ARG A 45 13.15 -18.44 -2.31
CA ARG A 45 12.48 -18.69 -1.02
C ARG A 45 10.97 -18.58 -1.15
N ALA A 46 10.47 -17.54 -1.81
CA ALA A 46 9.04 -17.35 -2.05
C ALA A 46 8.43 -18.49 -2.89
N TYR A 47 9.12 -18.94 -3.95
CA TYR A 47 8.69 -20.08 -4.78
C TYR A 47 8.60 -21.38 -3.99
N VAL A 48 9.64 -21.70 -3.21
CA VAL A 48 9.66 -22.90 -2.37
C VAL A 48 8.51 -22.86 -1.35
N ARG A 49 8.29 -21.71 -0.70
CA ARG A 49 7.19 -21.52 0.24
C ARG A 49 5.83 -21.73 -0.42
N ALA A 50 5.56 -21.05 -1.53
CA ALA A 50 4.29 -21.14 -2.25
C ALA A 50 3.99 -22.57 -2.74
N ALA A 51 5.01 -23.29 -3.21
CA ALA A 51 4.88 -24.68 -3.63
C ALA A 51 4.52 -25.62 -2.46
N ARG A 52 5.12 -25.39 -1.28
CA ARG A 52 4.79 -26.15 -0.06
C ARG A 52 3.39 -25.83 0.44
N GLU A 53 2.99 -24.56 0.49
CA GLU A 53 1.65 -24.13 0.90
C GLU A 53 0.57 -24.73 -0.01
N ARG A 54 0.79 -24.73 -1.34
CA ARG A 54 -0.12 -25.37 -2.31
C ARG A 54 -0.27 -26.88 -2.06
N ARG A 55 0.82 -27.58 -1.75
CA ARG A 55 0.80 -29.03 -1.46
C ARG A 55 0.10 -29.34 -0.15
N GLN A 56 0.36 -28.55 0.89
CA GLN A 56 -0.33 -28.67 2.17
C GLN A 56 -1.85 -28.49 1.99
N ALA A 57 -2.28 -27.50 1.20
CA ALA A 57 -3.68 -27.28 0.88
C ALA A 57 -4.33 -28.43 0.08
N ALA A 58 -3.54 -29.19 -0.70
CA ALA A 58 -3.99 -30.36 -1.45
C ALA A 58 -4.05 -31.64 -0.60
N GLY A 59 -3.58 -31.61 0.65
CA GLY A 59 -3.50 -32.79 1.52
C GLY A 59 -2.33 -33.72 1.21
N ASP A 60 -1.36 -33.29 0.40
CA ASP A 60 -0.18 -34.08 0.07
C ASP A 60 0.77 -34.17 1.29
N GLY A 61 1.06 -35.39 1.75
CA GLY A 61 1.96 -35.64 2.88
C GLY A 61 3.43 -35.25 2.60
N ALA A 62 4.25 -35.21 3.67
CA ALA A 62 5.65 -34.78 3.63
C ALA A 62 6.62 -35.71 2.86
N VAL A 63 6.13 -36.85 2.36
CA VAL A 63 6.95 -37.85 1.66
C VAL A 63 7.43 -37.27 0.32
N ARG A 64 8.76 -37.23 0.12
CA ARG A 64 9.44 -36.69 -1.09
C ARG A 64 9.28 -35.17 -1.31
N ASP A 65 9.18 -34.39 -0.23
CA ASP A 65 9.05 -32.91 -0.28
C ASP A 65 10.01 -32.24 -1.28
N VAL A 66 11.32 -32.45 -1.10
CA VAL A 66 12.35 -31.80 -1.93
C VAL A 66 12.18 -32.08 -3.43
N SER A 67 11.87 -33.34 -3.79
CA SER A 67 11.73 -33.71 -5.20
C SER A 67 10.45 -33.13 -5.80
N GLN A 68 9.35 -33.16 -5.07
CA GLN A 68 8.06 -32.64 -5.54
C GLN A 68 8.08 -31.11 -5.66
N VAL A 69 8.70 -30.42 -4.70
CA VAL A 69 8.89 -28.96 -4.75
C VAL A 69 9.81 -28.57 -5.90
N ALA A 70 10.92 -29.29 -6.12
CA ALA A 70 11.79 -29.06 -7.27
C ALA A 70 11.04 -29.22 -8.60
N THR A 71 10.23 -30.28 -8.75
CA THR A 71 9.40 -30.48 -9.94
C THR A 71 8.37 -29.37 -10.13
N ALA A 72 7.69 -28.94 -9.06
CA ALA A 72 6.66 -27.91 -9.15
C ALA A 72 7.21 -26.49 -9.43
N THR A 73 8.43 -26.20 -8.96
CA THR A 73 9.04 -24.86 -9.06
C THR A 73 10.05 -24.74 -10.20
N GLY A 74 10.54 -25.85 -10.74
CA GLY A 74 11.68 -25.87 -11.68
C GLY A 74 13.04 -25.61 -11.03
N LEU A 75 13.11 -25.45 -9.70
CA LEU A 75 14.37 -25.23 -8.98
C LEU A 75 15.18 -26.53 -8.83
N SER A 76 16.50 -26.38 -8.67
CA SER A 76 17.37 -27.53 -8.41
C SER A 76 17.03 -28.18 -7.06
N ARG A 77 17.17 -29.51 -6.95
CA ARG A 77 16.98 -30.21 -5.66
C ARG A 77 17.96 -29.69 -4.60
N ARG A 78 19.16 -29.27 -5.01
CA ARG A 78 20.16 -28.65 -4.12
C ARG A 78 19.65 -27.33 -3.57
N ASP A 79 19.06 -26.48 -4.41
CA ASP A 79 18.46 -25.22 -3.97
C ASP A 79 17.28 -25.48 -3.05
N VAL A 80 16.35 -26.37 -3.40
CA VAL A 80 15.18 -26.67 -2.56
C VAL A 80 15.58 -27.28 -1.21
N ALA A 81 16.60 -28.14 -1.17
CA ALA A 81 17.12 -28.71 0.08
C ALA A 81 17.80 -27.65 0.95
N ARG A 82 18.50 -26.69 0.34
CA ARG A 82 19.16 -25.56 1.02
C ARG A 82 18.15 -24.49 1.48
N ILE A 83 17.10 -24.26 0.69
CA ILE A 83 16.12 -23.20 0.88
C ILE A 83 14.92 -23.76 1.66
N GLY A 84 14.84 -23.42 2.95
CA GLY A 84 13.70 -23.80 3.80
C GLY A 84 12.37 -23.14 3.42
N GLY A 85 12.38 -22.12 2.54
CA GLY A 85 11.19 -21.31 2.24
C GLY A 85 10.79 -20.39 3.40
N GLU A 86 11.60 -20.34 4.46
CA GLU A 86 11.44 -19.42 5.57
C GLU A 86 11.65 -17.99 5.06
N LEU A 87 10.59 -17.21 5.13
CA LEU A 87 10.62 -15.76 4.99
C LEU A 87 10.40 -15.19 6.39
N ALA A 88 11.00 -14.02 6.65
CA ALA A 88 10.76 -13.33 7.91
C ALA A 88 9.24 -13.23 8.16
N PRO A 89 8.75 -13.62 9.34
CA PRO A 89 7.33 -13.52 9.64
C PRO A 89 6.92 -12.06 9.45
N ARG A 90 5.76 -11.86 8.80
CA ARG A 90 5.26 -10.53 8.56
C ARG A 90 4.90 -9.92 9.92
N ALA A 91 5.66 -8.91 10.34
CA ALA A 91 5.35 -8.19 11.57
C ALA A 91 3.94 -7.60 11.46
N LEU A 92 3.11 -7.84 12.48
CA LEU A 92 1.84 -7.14 12.61
C LEU A 92 2.14 -5.66 12.81
N GLN A 93 1.99 -4.87 11.76
CA GLN A 93 2.14 -3.43 11.87
C GLN A 93 1.05 -2.88 12.78
N ARG A 94 1.44 -2.45 13.97
CA ARG A 94 0.59 -1.65 14.85
C ARG A 94 0.71 -0.20 14.42
N MET A 95 -0.43 0.46 14.34
CA MET A 95 -0.46 1.89 14.08
C MET A 95 0.25 2.62 15.22
N THR A 96 1.19 3.52 14.92
CA THR A 96 1.88 4.28 15.97
C THR A 96 0.88 5.20 16.68
N PRO A 97 1.11 5.60 17.95
CA PRO A 97 0.23 6.54 18.65
C PRO A 97 -0.01 7.83 17.85
N ALA A 98 1.00 8.33 17.15
CA ALA A 98 0.87 9.51 16.28
C ALA A 98 -0.12 9.29 15.13
N THR A 99 -0.03 8.16 14.43
CA THR A 99 -0.96 7.82 13.35
C THR A 99 -2.36 7.50 13.88
N GLN A 100 -2.47 6.85 15.05
CA GLN A 100 -3.74 6.62 15.76
C GLN A 100 -4.46 7.93 16.08
N LEU A 101 -3.75 8.88 16.67
CA LEU A 101 -4.29 10.20 16.99
C LEU A 101 -4.75 10.93 15.73
N LEU A 102 -3.89 11.01 14.70
CA LEU A 102 -4.27 11.66 13.44
C LEU A 102 -5.51 11.01 12.81
N THR A 103 -5.55 9.67 12.78
CA THR A 103 -6.68 8.93 12.18
C THR A 103 -7.98 9.22 12.92
N ARG A 104 -7.96 9.21 14.26
CA ARG A 104 -9.13 9.58 15.07
C ARG A 104 -9.54 11.02 14.86
N TRP A 105 -8.58 11.96 14.82
CA TRP A 105 -8.86 13.37 14.58
C TRP A 105 -9.54 13.59 13.23
N LEU A 106 -9.03 12.96 12.17
CA LEU A 106 -9.63 13.06 10.83
C LEU A 106 -10.98 12.35 10.76
N ALA A 107 -11.19 11.26 11.50
CA ALA A 107 -12.44 10.50 11.48
C ALA A 107 -13.57 11.16 12.30
N ASP A 108 -13.25 11.90 13.36
CA ASP A 108 -14.23 12.45 14.28
C ASP A 108 -15.05 13.58 13.62
N ARG A 109 -16.34 13.31 13.41
CA ARG A 109 -17.29 14.25 12.81
C ARG A 109 -17.54 15.49 13.68
N SER A 110 -17.42 15.36 15.01
CA SER A 110 -17.55 16.48 15.93
C SER A 110 -16.41 17.49 15.77
N LEU A 111 -15.27 17.06 15.21
CA LEU A 111 -14.09 17.88 14.95
C LEU A 111 -14.08 18.44 13.52
N ARG A 112 -15.24 18.54 12.87
CA ARG A 112 -15.36 19.12 11.52
C ARG A 112 -16.16 20.40 11.53
N HIS A 113 -15.71 21.36 10.75
CA HIS A 113 -16.46 22.55 10.42
C HIS A 113 -17.57 22.22 9.41
N ARG A 114 -18.60 23.08 9.33
CA ARG A 114 -19.71 22.93 8.37
C ARG A 114 -19.24 22.86 6.90
N ASN A 115 -18.08 23.42 6.59
CA ASN A 115 -17.44 23.38 5.27
C ASN A 115 -16.56 22.13 5.05
N GLY A 116 -16.67 21.10 5.90
CA GLY A 116 -15.92 19.85 5.79
C GLY A 116 -14.47 19.88 6.30
N HIS A 117 -13.93 21.06 6.64
CA HIS A 117 -12.55 21.19 7.12
C HIS A 117 -12.40 20.66 8.55
N VAL A 118 -11.26 20.03 8.83
CA VAL A 118 -10.94 19.52 10.17
C VAL A 118 -10.58 20.68 11.09
N ARG A 119 -11.17 20.68 12.28
CA ARG A 119 -11.04 21.73 13.28
C ARG A 119 -9.66 21.70 13.93
N LYS A 120 -9.04 22.88 14.09
CA LYS A 120 -7.84 23.06 14.93
C LYS A 120 -8.16 22.83 16.40
N LEU A 121 -7.24 22.23 17.14
CA LEU A 121 -7.43 21.94 18.58
C LEU A 121 -6.49 22.80 19.43
N PRO A 122 -6.94 23.35 20.57
CA PRO A 122 -6.03 23.86 21.58
C PRO A 122 -4.98 22.82 21.96
N ARG A 123 -3.73 23.23 22.22
CA ARG A 123 -2.66 22.29 22.64
C ARG A 123 -3.00 21.56 23.95
N GLN A 124 -3.58 22.27 24.90
CA GLN A 124 -3.81 21.83 26.27
C GLN A 124 -5.22 22.23 26.72
N GLY A 125 -5.71 21.60 27.79
CA GLY A 125 -6.98 21.92 28.42
C GLY A 125 -8.07 20.85 28.21
N PRO A 126 -9.32 21.15 28.59
CA PRO A 126 -10.42 20.18 28.52
C PRO A 126 -10.75 19.78 27.08
N ALA A 127 -11.42 18.64 26.92
CA ALA A 127 -11.90 18.21 25.62
C ALA A 127 -12.86 19.27 25.02
N PRO A 128 -12.76 19.57 23.72
CA PRO A 128 -11.83 19.00 22.74
C PRO A 128 -10.48 19.75 22.70
N SER A 129 -9.39 19.06 23.06
CA SER A 129 -8.01 19.55 22.98
C SER A 129 -7.07 18.46 22.46
N PHE A 130 -5.90 18.84 21.94
CA PHE A 130 -4.87 17.87 21.55
C PHE A 130 -4.47 16.97 22.73
N GLU A 131 -4.31 17.56 23.92
CA GLU A 131 -3.99 16.84 25.16
C GLU A 131 -5.03 15.76 25.50
N SER A 132 -6.32 16.11 25.51
CA SER A 132 -7.39 15.15 25.80
C SER A 132 -7.43 14.00 24.79
N MET A 133 -7.16 14.27 23.52
CA MET A 133 -7.12 13.25 22.46
C MET A 133 -5.89 12.35 22.59
N ALA A 134 -4.73 12.92 22.90
CA ALA A 134 -3.50 12.16 23.14
C ALA A 134 -3.67 11.16 24.29
N GLN A 135 -4.27 11.61 25.39
CA GLN A 135 -4.56 10.77 26.56
C GLN A 135 -5.55 9.64 26.24
N ALA A 136 -6.49 9.87 25.33
CA ALA A 136 -7.43 8.85 24.87
C ALA A 136 -6.79 7.79 23.94
N VAL A 137 -5.65 8.11 23.32
CA VAL A 137 -4.90 7.20 22.42
C VAL A 137 -3.85 6.40 23.17
N THR A 138 -3.13 7.03 24.11
CA THR A 138 -2.05 6.37 24.84
C THR A 138 -1.88 6.92 26.24
N ARG A 139 -1.65 6.02 27.20
CA ARG A 139 -1.28 6.37 28.59
C ARG A 139 0.22 6.31 28.85
N HIS A 140 1.00 5.83 27.88
CA HIS A 140 2.44 5.58 28.05
C HIS A 140 3.33 6.69 27.46
N VAL A 141 2.77 7.56 26.63
CA VAL A 141 3.50 8.66 25.99
C VAL A 141 2.87 9.98 26.42
N HIS A 142 3.67 10.88 26.97
CA HIS A 142 3.19 12.19 27.38
C HIS A 142 2.68 12.99 26.16
N PRO A 143 1.54 13.72 26.25
CA PRO A 143 0.98 14.48 25.13
C PRO A 143 1.98 15.40 24.44
N ARG A 144 2.87 16.05 25.20
CA ARG A 144 3.95 16.86 24.63
C ARG A 144 4.89 16.08 23.71
N SER A 145 5.39 14.93 24.16
CA SER A 145 6.28 14.09 23.36
C SER A 145 5.59 13.56 22.11
N LEU A 146 4.29 13.26 22.21
CA LEU A 146 3.49 12.88 21.06
C LEU A 146 3.32 14.03 20.06
N LEU A 147 3.07 15.25 20.54
CA LEU A 147 3.01 16.45 19.70
C LEU A 147 4.33 16.70 18.98
N ASP A 148 5.45 16.63 19.71
CA ASP A 148 6.79 16.84 19.16
C ASP A 148 7.08 15.81 18.04
N GLU A 149 6.70 14.54 18.25
CA GLU A 149 6.80 13.51 17.21
C GLU A 149 5.88 13.79 16.01
N MET A 150 4.64 14.22 16.24
CA MET A 150 3.72 14.56 15.15
C MET A 150 4.18 15.78 14.35
N LEU A 151 4.83 16.76 14.98
CA LEU A 151 5.46 17.90 14.31
C LEU A 151 6.67 17.45 13.50
N ARG A 152 7.54 16.62 14.09
CA ARG A 152 8.72 16.03 13.42
C ARG A 152 8.31 15.23 12.17
N LEU A 153 7.23 14.47 12.27
CA LEU A 153 6.66 13.69 11.16
C LEU A 153 5.85 14.53 10.16
N LYS A 154 5.75 15.85 10.37
CA LYS A 154 4.93 16.77 9.54
C LYS A 154 3.47 16.31 9.40
N LEU A 155 2.91 15.70 10.44
CA LEU A 155 1.48 15.30 10.51
C LEU A 155 0.60 16.46 10.97
N VAL A 156 1.16 17.35 11.78
CA VAL A 156 0.50 18.53 12.31
C VAL A 156 1.43 19.73 12.22
N LYS A 157 0.86 20.92 12.37
CA LYS A 157 1.59 22.16 12.62
C LYS A 157 0.97 22.92 13.78
N LEU A 158 1.70 23.85 14.35
CA LEU A 158 1.13 24.85 15.26
C LEU A 158 0.54 26.02 14.46
N THR A 159 -0.41 26.74 15.05
CA THR A 159 -0.77 28.08 14.56
C THR A 159 0.37 29.06 14.82
N ASP A 160 0.34 30.23 14.17
CA ASP A 160 1.41 31.23 14.27
C ASP A 160 1.62 31.71 15.72
N GLU A 161 0.56 31.73 16.53
CA GLU A 161 0.61 32.06 17.96
C GLU A 161 1.01 30.86 18.85
N GLY A 162 1.21 29.68 18.28
CA GLY A 162 1.61 28.46 18.98
C GLY A 162 0.53 27.83 19.88
N ALA A 163 -0.64 28.45 20.01
CA ALA A 163 -1.68 28.05 20.97
C ALA A 163 -2.50 26.83 20.53
N SER A 164 -2.63 26.61 19.21
CA SER A 164 -3.42 25.52 18.64
C SER A 164 -2.59 24.63 17.73
N VAL A 165 -3.02 23.37 17.63
CA VAL A 165 -2.50 22.35 16.72
C VAL A 165 -3.47 22.22 15.55
N VAL A 166 -2.93 22.12 14.34
CA VAL A 166 -3.68 21.97 13.10
C VAL A 166 -3.18 20.72 12.38
N PRO A 167 -4.05 19.79 11.97
CA PRO A 167 -3.63 18.66 11.16
C PRO A 167 -3.22 19.18 9.78
N LEU A 168 -2.09 18.69 9.29
CA LEU A 168 -1.69 18.98 7.92
C LEU A 168 -2.52 18.11 6.96
N PRO A 169 -2.84 18.61 5.76
CA PRO A 169 -3.46 17.76 4.73
C PRO A 169 -2.59 16.51 4.55
N VAL A 170 -3.22 15.35 4.37
CA VAL A 170 -2.49 14.12 4.04
C VAL A 170 -1.78 14.36 2.71
N ARG A 171 -0.51 14.73 2.79
CA ARG A 171 0.41 14.85 1.67
C ARG A 171 1.32 13.62 1.70
N VAL A 172 1.76 13.25 0.51
CA VAL A 172 2.45 12.02 0.15
C VAL A 172 3.50 11.60 1.19
N VAL A 173 3.56 10.29 1.45
CA VAL A 173 4.57 9.47 2.14
C VAL A 173 5.71 10.23 2.88
N PRO A 174 5.97 9.96 4.19
CA PRO A 174 6.93 10.72 4.99
C PRO A 174 8.32 10.83 4.35
N GLU A 175 8.75 12.07 4.07
CA GLU A 175 9.96 12.40 3.30
C GLU A 175 11.30 12.00 3.95
N ALA A 176 11.32 11.60 5.23
CA ALA A 176 12.57 11.53 6.02
C ALA A 176 12.74 10.27 6.89
N ASP A 177 11.94 9.21 6.67
CA ASP A 177 12.05 7.95 7.45
C ASP A 177 12.04 6.75 6.50
N GLU A 178 13.22 6.37 5.99
CA GLU A 178 13.39 5.26 5.04
C GLU A 178 12.82 3.93 5.55
N ALA A 179 13.01 3.62 6.84
CA ALA A 179 12.45 2.41 7.43
C ALA A 179 10.92 2.41 7.33
N ARG A 180 10.29 3.58 7.52
CA ARG A 180 8.85 3.76 7.33
C ARG A 180 8.44 3.72 5.86
N LEU A 181 9.26 4.22 4.92
CA LEU A 181 9.02 4.07 3.47
C LEU A 181 8.94 2.59 3.07
N TYR A 182 9.95 1.81 3.44
CA TYR A 182 9.98 0.38 3.19
C TYR A 182 8.83 -0.34 3.91
N GLY A 183 8.53 0.06 5.14
CA GLY A 183 7.39 -0.45 5.90
C GLY A 183 6.04 -0.20 5.20
N PHE A 184 5.82 1.00 4.65
CA PHE A 184 4.60 1.30 3.90
C PHE A 184 4.54 0.54 2.58
N LEU A 185 5.64 0.50 1.83
CA LEU A 185 5.73 -0.25 0.58
C LEU A 185 5.36 -1.72 0.81
N ALA A 186 6.08 -2.39 1.73
CA ALA A 186 5.86 -3.80 2.03
C ALA A 186 4.43 -4.08 2.48
N ALA A 187 3.84 -3.16 3.26
CA ALA A 187 2.54 -3.40 3.83
C ALA A 187 1.36 -3.07 2.91
N ASN A 188 1.42 -1.94 2.20
CA ASN A 188 0.39 -1.53 1.25
C ASN A 188 0.44 -2.38 -0.02
N VAL A 189 1.61 -2.44 -0.67
CA VAL A 189 1.78 -3.23 -1.91
C VAL A 189 1.64 -4.71 -1.62
N GLY A 190 2.16 -5.19 -0.49
CA GLY A 190 2.00 -6.59 -0.09
C GLY A 190 0.54 -6.99 0.14
N ASP A 191 -0.27 -6.17 0.82
CA ASP A 191 -1.70 -6.45 1.01
C ASP A 191 -2.50 -6.33 -0.28
N HIS A 192 -2.21 -5.32 -1.12
CA HIS A 192 -2.88 -5.18 -2.41
C HIS A 192 -2.54 -6.35 -3.34
N LEU A 193 -1.26 -6.69 -3.50
CA LEU A 193 -0.85 -7.83 -4.32
C LEU A 193 -1.44 -9.14 -3.80
N ALA A 194 -1.51 -9.36 -2.48
CA ALA A 194 -2.15 -10.55 -1.92
C ALA A 194 -3.65 -10.61 -2.26
N ALA A 195 -4.37 -9.49 -2.20
CA ALA A 195 -5.77 -9.41 -2.61
C ALA A 195 -5.95 -9.70 -4.11
N ALA A 196 -5.11 -9.12 -4.96
CA ALA A 196 -5.11 -9.32 -6.41
C ALA A 196 -4.81 -10.78 -6.79
N VAL A 197 -3.78 -11.37 -6.17
CA VAL A 197 -3.43 -12.78 -6.37
C VAL A 197 -4.56 -13.68 -5.89
N SER A 198 -5.17 -13.40 -4.73
CA SER A 198 -6.32 -14.15 -4.24
C SER A 198 -7.49 -14.10 -5.23
N ASN A 199 -7.79 -12.94 -5.82
CA ASN A 199 -8.81 -12.78 -6.87
C ASN A 199 -8.55 -13.63 -8.12
N VAL A 200 -7.28 -13.84 -8.48
CA VAL A 200 -6.88 -14.69 -9.61
C VAL A 200 -6.93 -16.17 -9.26
N LEU A 201 -6.49 -16.55 -8.06
CA LEU A 201 -6.38 -17.94 -7.62
C LEU A 201 -7.71 -18.53 -7.11
N HIS A 202 -8.56 -17.71 -6.51
CA HIS A 202 -9.81 -18.12 -5.86
C HIS A 202 -11.01 -17.45 -6.53
N ARG A 203 -12.01 -18.26 -6.89
CA ARG A 203 -13.23 -17.74 -7.54
C ARG A 203 -14.34 -17.38 -6.56
N ASP A 204 -14.31 -17.97 -5.37
CA ASP A 204 -15.33 -17.91 -4.32
C ASP A 204 -15.05 -16.86 -3.24
N ARG A 205 -13.82 -16.37 -3.13
CA ARG A 205 -13.39 -15.41 -2.09
C ARG A 205 -12.67 -14.22 -2.72
N ARG A 206 -13.45 -13.32 -3.33
CA ARG A 206 -12.89 -12.13 -3.96
C ARG A 206 -12.79 -10.97 -2.99
N HIS A 207 -11.68 -10.27 -3.07
CA HIS A 207 -11.43 -9.01 -2.40
C HIS A 207 -11.81 -7.84 -3.31
N LEU A 208 -12.26 -6.73 -2.72
CA LEU A 208 -12.50 -5.49 -3.44
C LEU A 208 -11.17 -4.98 -4.03
N GLU A 209 -11.09 -4.94 -5.35
CA GLU A 209 -9.96 -4.41 -6.10
C GLU A 209 -10.52 -3.61 -7.28
N GLN A 210 -10.57 -2.29 -7.14
CA GLN A 210 -11.18 -1.37 -8.10
C GLN A 210 -10.31 -0.12 -8.20
N ALA A 211 -10.28 0.49 -9.39
CA ALA A 211 -9.55 1.73 -9.65
C ALA A 211 -10.33 2.62 -10.63
N ILE A 212 -10.17 3.94 -10.47
CA ILE A 212 -10.61 4.94 -11.45
C ILE A 212 -9.36 5.39 -12.20
N PHE A 213 -9.41 5.42 -13.53
CA PHE A 213 -8.28 5.82 -14.37
C PHE A 213 -8.69 6.85 -15.41
N SER A 214 -7.73 7.71 -15.78
CA SER A 214 -7.84 8.67 -16.88
C SER A 214 -6.48 8.83 -17.53
N ASN A 215 -6.43 8.75 -18.85
CA ASN A 215 -5.26 9.08 -19.68
C ASN A 215 -5.39 10.47 -20.31
N THR A 216 -6.29 11.31 -19.80
CA THR A 216 -6.62 12.63 -20.37
C THR A 216 -6.35 13.79 -19.42
N ILE A 217 -5.90 13.51 -18.19
CA ILE A 217 -5.55 14.54 -17.23
C ILE A 217 -4.23 15.23 -17.62
N SER A 218 -4.25 16.56 -17.70
CA SER A 218 -3.04 17.34 -17.96
C SER A 218 -2.10 17.35 -16.74
N GLY A 219 -0.80 17.54 -16.97
CA GLY A 219 0.17 17.73 -15.88
C GLY A 219 -0.18 18.91 -14.95
N ALA A 220 -0.77 19.97 -15.49
CA ALA A 220 -1.23 21.14 -14.70
C ALA A 220 -2.41 20.81 -13.78
N SER A 221 -3.20 19.79 -14.09
CA SER A 221 -4.35 19.35 -13.29
C SER A 221 -3.97 18.37 -12.17
N VAL A 222 -2.77 17.79 -12.21
CA VAL A 222 -2.31 16.79 -11.22
C VAL A 222 -2.38 17.31 -9.77
N PRO A 223 -1.92 18.54 -9.43
CA PRO A 223 -2.02 19.04 -8.07
C PRO A 223 -3.46 19.15 -7.56
N ALA A 224 -4.40 19.55 -8.43
CA ALA A 224 -5.83 19.62 -8.09
C ALA A 224 -6.42 18.23 -7.89
N ALA A 225 -6.07 17.26 -8.74
CA ALA A 225 -6.50 15.87 -8.58
C ALA A 225 -5.97 15.24 -7.28
N GLN A 226 -4.71 15.51 -6.93
CA GLN A 226 -4.13 15.06 -5.65
C GLN A 226 -4.90 15.64 -4.44
N ALA A 227 -5.29 16.92 -4.50
CA ALA A 227 -6.10 17.54 -3.46
C ALA A 227 -7.49 16.89 -3.33
N LEU A 228 -8.13 16.54 -4.46
CA LEU A 228 -9.41 15.82 -4.47
C LEU A 228 -9.28 14.43 -3.84
N VAL A 229 -8.26 13.65 -4.20
CA VAL A 229 -8.02 12.31 -3.62
C VAL A 229 -7.77 12.40 -2.11
N ALA A 230 -6.98 13.36 -1.66
CA ALA A 230 -6.71 13.57 -0.23
C ALA A 230 -8.00 13.93 0.56
N ALA A 231 -8.90 14.70 -0.05
CA ALA A 231 -10.21 14.98 0.52
C ALA A 231 -11.08 13.70 0.63
N GLN A 232 -11.07 12.84 -0.40
CA GLN A 232 -11.79 11.57 -0.34
C GLN A 232 -11.24 10.61 0.72
N TRP A 233 -9.93 10.57 0.94
CA TRP A 233 -9.36 9.82 2.05
C TRP A 233 -9.92 10.29 3.41
N THR A 234 -10.04 11.60 3.58
CA THR A 234 -10.59 12.19 4.80
C THR A 234 -12.07 11.82 4.98
N HIS A 235 -12.87 11.77 3.90
CA HIS A 235 -14.24 11.26 3.97
C HIS A 235 -14.32 9.76 4.28
N LEU A 236 -13.45 8.96 3.65
CA LEU A 236 -13.36 7.52 3.88
C LEU A 236 -13.07 7.22 5.35
N LEU A 237 -12.11 7.93 5.96
CA LEU A 237 -11.80 7.78 7.39
C LEU A 237 -13.01 8.08 8.29
N ALA A 238 -13.71 9.19 8.04
CA ALA A 238 -14.89 9.57 8.83
C ALA A 238 -16.12 8.69 8.62
N ALA A 239 -16.11 7.83 7.60
CA ALA A 239 -17.13 6.81 7.39
C ALA A 239 -16.70 5.46 8.01
N LEU A 240 -15.49 4.99 7.69
CA LEU A 240 -15.06 3.64 8.01
C LEU A 240 -14.51 3.49 9.43
N VAL A 241 -13.78 4.46 9.98
CA VAL A 241 -13.15 4.28 11.30
C VAL A 241 -14.20 4.03 12.39
N PRO A 242 -15.27 4.86 12.53
CA PRO A 242 -16.29 4.59 13.54
C PRO A 242 -17.06 3.29 13.29
N ALA A 243 -17.31 2.94 12.03
CA ALA A 243 -17.99 1.69 11.68
C ALA A 243 -17.16 0.46 12.05
N LEU A 244 -15.85 0.50 11.79
CA LEU A 244 -14.90 -0.56 12.14
C LEU A 244 -14.72 -0.66 13.67
N GLU A 245 -14.61 0.47 14.38
CA GLU A 245 -14.58 0.49 15.84
C GLU A 245 -15.85 -0.16 16.41
N GLY A 246 -17.03 0.14 15.86
CA GLY A 246 -18.28 -0.51 16.27
C GLY A 246 -18.33 -2.01 15.99
N LEU A 247 -17.74 -2.49 14.89
CA LEU A 247 -17.62 -3.94 14.63
C LEU A 247 -16.68 -4.62 15.64
N ILE A 248 -15.56 -3.97 15.98
CA ILE A 248 -14.62 -4.48 16.99
C ILE A 248 -15.29 -4.57 18.36
N GLU A 249 -16.03 -3.54 18.77
CA GLU A 249 -16.78 -3.55 20.04
C GLU A 249 -17.84 -4.67 20.09
N GLN A 250 -18.51 -4.94 18.97
CA GLN A 250 -19.47 -6.04 18.85
C GLN A 250 -18.79 -7.42 18.92
N ASP A 251 -17.62 -7.57 18.29
CA ASP A 251 -16.83 -8.79 18.37
C ASP A 251 -16.36 -9.05 19.80
N ASP A 252 -15.86 -8.04 20.49
CA ASP A 252 -15.43 -8.11 21.89
C ASP A 252 -16.60 -8.47 22.82
N ALA A 253 -17.75 -7.81 22.66
CA ALA A 253 -18.96 -8.10 23.44
C ALA A 253 -19.51 -9.51 23.20
N ALA A 254 -19.32 -10.04 21.99
CA ALA A 254 -19.69 -11.41 21.62
C ALA A 254 -18.62 -12.45 21.96
N GLY A 255 -17.47 -12.05 22.52
CA GLY A 255 -16.35 -12.94 22.85
C GLY A 255 -15.68 -13.58 21.63
N ARG A 256 -15.74 -12.93 20.45
CA ARG A 256 -15.13 -13.45 19.23
C ARG A 256 -13.62 -13.24 19.27
N THR A 257 -12.88 -14.23 18.77
CA THR A 257 -11.41 -14.13 18.69
C THR A 257 -11.01 -13.37 17.42
N PRO A 258 -10.13 -12.36 17.50
CA PRO A 258 -9.60 -11.71 16.31
C PRO A 258 -8.73 -12.65 15.49
N ASP A 259 -9.21 -13.07 14.32
CA ASP A 259 -8.53 -14.02 13.43
C ASP A 259 -8.31 -13.46 12.01
N HIS A 260 -8.77 -12.22 11.74
CA HIS A 260 -8.63 -11.57 10.44
C HIS A 260 -7.86 -10.23 10.55
N ARG A 261 -7.02 -9.95 9.54
CA ARG A 261 -6.42 -8.62 9.33
C ARG A 261 -7.10 -7.93 8.17
N LEU A 262 -7.63 -6.74 8.39
CA LEU A 262 -8.19 -5.87 7.36
C LEU A 262 -7.24 -4.70 7.07
N ARG A 263 -7.01 -4.40 5.78
CA ARG A 263 -6.41 -3.15 5.33
C ARG A 263 -7.31 -2.50 4.29
N VAL A 264 -7.62 -1.22 4.50
CA VAL A 264 -8.28 -0.37 3.50
C VAL A 264 -7.31 0.77 3.20
N GLY A 265 -6.85 0.85 1.95
CA GLY A 265 -5.92 1.88 1.49
C GLY A 265 -6.47 2.62 0.29
N LEU A 266 -6.10 3.89 0.17
CA LEU A 266 -6.32 4.70 -1.03
C LEU A 266 -4.94 5.12 -1.56
N TYR A 267 -4.71 4.87 -2.85
CA TYR A 267 -3.51 5.30 -3.54
C TYR A 267 -3.90 6.01 -4.83
N ALA A 268 -3.10 6.99 -5.22
CA ALA A 268 -3.17 7.63 -6.53
C ALA A 268 -1.76 7.62 -7.13
N TYR A 269 -1.67 7.16 -8.36
CA TYR A 269 -0.45 7.12 -9.15
C TYR A 269 -0.67 7.94 -10.42
N HIS A 270 0.34 8.68 -10.82
CA HIS A 270 0.37 9.42 -12.07
C HIS A 270 1.79 9.38 -12.61
N GLU A 271 1.90 9.38 -13.93
CA GLU A 271 3.15 9.53 -14.66
C GLU A 271 2.87 10.32 -15.94
N PRO A 272 3.88 10.99 -16.51
CA PRO A 272 3.76 11.54 -17.85
C PRO A 272 3.46 10.42 -18.85
N LEU A 273 2.51 10.66 -19.76
CA LEU A 273 2.34 9.76 -20.89
C LEU A 273 3.59 9.81 -21.78
N PRO A 274 3.97 8.70 -22.42
CA PRO A 274 5.00 8.72 -23.45
C PRO A 274 4.65 9.79 -24.48
N ALA A 275 5.62 10.62 -24.86
CA ALA A 275 5.41 11.58 -25.94
C ALA A 275 4.98 10.80 -27.20
N THR A 276 3.83 11.13 -27.76
CA THR A 276 3.49 10.66 -29.10
C THR A 276 4.60 11.13 -30.02
N PRO A 277 5.29 10.24 -30.77
CA PRO A 277 6.29 10.69 -31.72
C PRO A 277 5.61 11.72 -32.62
N SER A 278 6.11 12.96 -32.62
CA SER A 278 5.64 13.99 -33.54
C SER A 278 5.73 13.37 -34.93
N ALA A 279 4.62 13.32 -35.65
CA ALA A 279 4.67 13.04 -37.08
C ALA A 279 5.72 14.00 -37.65
N ALA A 280 6.78 13.43 -38.21
CA ALA A 280 7.86 14.21 -38.78
C ALA A 280 7.21 15.18 -39.78
N MET A 281 7.44 16.48 -39.58
CA MET A 281 7.15 17.50 -40.56
C MET A 281 7.82 17.04 -41.86
N GLU A 282 7.02 16.62 -42.84
CA GLU A 282 7.53 16.37 -44.18
C GLU A 282 8.22 17.66 -44.64
N PRO A 283 9.48 17.59 -45.11
CA PRO A 283 10.13 18.78 -45.63
C PRO A 283 9.31 19.28 -46.81
N SER A 284 8.80 20.49 -46.67
CA SER A 284 8.19 21.26 -47.75
C SER A 284 9.19 21.34 -48.91
N ASN A 285 8.96 20.57 -49.97
CA ASN A 285 9.61 20.81 -51.26
C ASN A 285 9.12 22.16 -51.77
N ALA A 286 9.85 23.22 -51.42
CA ALA A 286 9.80 24.47 -52.12
C ALA A 286 10.52 24.27 -53.45
N ASP A 287 9.74 24.22 -54.52
CA ASP A 287 10.18 24.24 -55.91
C ASP A 287 10.78 25.63 -56.18
N ASP A 288 12.09 25.72 -56.37
CA ASP A 288 12.77 26.94 -56.81
C ASP A 288 12.65 27.05 -58.34
N PRO A 289 12.10 28.13 -58.92
CA PRO A 289 12.09 28.30 -60.35
C PRO A 289 13.48 28.70 -60.83
N LYS A 290 14.06 27.91 -61.75
CA LYS A 290 15.30 28.24 -62.45
C LYS A 290 15.12 29.46 -63.37
N PRO A 291 16.20 30.26 -63.58
CA PRO A 291 16.20 31.42 -64.47
C PRO A 291 16.10 31.04 -65.96
#